data_AF-A0A1G0JBJ8-F1
#
_entry.id   AF-A0A1G0JBJ8-F1
#
_cell.length_a   1.000
_cell.length_b   1.000
_cell.length_c   1.000
_cell.angle_alpha   90.00
_cell.angle_beta   90.00
_cell.angle_gamma   90.00
#
_symmetry.space_group_name_H-M   'P 1'
#
loop_
_entity.id
_entity.type
_entity.pdbx_description
1 polymer ?
#
loop_
_entity_poly.entity_id
_entity_poly.type
_entity_poly.pdbx_seq_one_letter_code
_entity_poly.pdbx_strand_id
1 'polypeptide(L)'
;MNDATINDTDINSTGMNTDNLYQESPALNAQRTSPAMKPVAIYSARDPRRKSLFITALLSLMPGLGHTYVGYYQRGFIHFLIFGSTIALAVSEQMEGLEPLFATFIPFFWFFNQIDAVRRATFYNMSLEGVENMPLPDEMGGPTLGGSYVGGSALLIGGVIALSNTLFNLPLDWLENWWPMAPILLGAYLVYRAKQDEVQ
;
A
#
# COMPACT_ATOMS: atom_id res chain seq x y z
N MET A 1 63.47 15.42 80.88
CA MET A 1 64.71 15.20 80.11
C MET A 1 64.31 14.42 78.86
N ASN A 2 64.77 14.91 77.71
CA ASN A 2 64.56 14.41 76.33
C ASN A 2 63.29 15.01 75.68
N ASP A 3 63.39 16.08 74.88
CA ASP A 3 64.07 16.24 73.57
C ASP A 3 63.15 15.83 72.41
N ALA A 4 63.40 16.45 71.27
CA ALA A 4 62.95 16.11 69.91
C ALA A 4 61.72 16.85 69.35
N THR A 5 62.07 17.95 68.66
CA THR A 5 61.76 18.19 67.25
C THR A 5 60.30 18.19 66.78
N ILE A 6 59.81 19.40 66.54
CA ILE A 6 58.79 19.72 65.54
C ILE A 6 59.30 19.19 64.19
N ASN A 7 58.55 18.28 63.58
CA ASN A 7 58.84 17.75 62.26
C ASN A 7 57.70 18.15 61.31
N ASP A 8 58.11 18.73 60.18
CA ASP A 8 57.29 19.24 59.09
C ASP A 8 56.46 18.15 58.42
N THR A 9 55.15 18.22 58.59
CA THR A 9 54.08 17.60 57.77
C THR A 9 52.80 18.17 58.39
N ASP A 10 52.09 19.15 57.82
CA ASP A 10 51.26 18.97 56.63
C ASP A 10 50.92 20.34 56.01
N ILE A 11 51.82 20.86 55.18
CA ILE A 11 51.47 21.85 54.16
C ILE A 11 50.97 21.11 52.93
N ASN A 12 49.84 21.56 52.40
CA ASN A 12 49.18 21.12 51.16
C ASN A 12 48.43 19.79 51.21
N SER A 13 47.11 19.85 51.40
CA SER A 13 46.20 20.00 50.26
C SER A 13 44.77 19.89 50.75
N THR A 14 44.04 20.99 50.68
CA THR A 14 42.57 20.96 50.61
C THR A 14 42.21 20.38 49.24
N GLY A 15 42.44 19.09 49.05
CA GLY A 15 41.83 18.32 48.00
C GLY A 15 40.36 18.18 48.37
N MET A 16 39.53 19.14 47.98
CA MET A 16 38.11 18.84 47.80
C MET A 16 38.06 17.68 46.83
N ASN A 17 37.78 16.49 47.35
CA ASN A 17 37.62 15.30 46.56
C ASN A 17 36.37 15.49 45.67
N THR A 18 36.60 16.00 44.46
CA THR A 18 35.56 16.20 43.44
C THR A 18 35.12 14.88 42.78
N ASP A 19 35.74 13.75 43.14
CA ASP A 19 35.53 12.47 42.45
C ASP A 19 34.18 11.82 42.79
N ASN A 20 33.48 12.35 43.79
CA ASN A 20 32.17 11.82 44.22
C ASN A 20 30.96 12.58 43.65
N LEU A 21 31.15 13.60 42.79
CA LEU A 21 30.01 14.35 42.22
C LEU A 21 29.43 13.72 40.93
N TYR A 22 30.06 12.66 40.42
CA TYR A 22 29.57 11.87 39.28
C TYR A 22 29.35 10.40 39.67
N GLN A 23 28.93 10.13 40.91
CA GLN A 23 28.34 8.82 41.21
C GLN A 23 26.98 8.77 40.49
N GLU A 24 26.99 8.36 39.21
CA GLU A 24 25.78 8.11 38.44
C GLU A 24 24.86 7.21 39.27
N SER A 25 23.69 7.74 39.64
CA SER A 25 22.66 7.01 40.36
C SER A 25 22.41 5.67 39.62
N PRO A 26 22.49 4.51 40.28
CA PRO A 26 22.28 3.21 39.63
C PRO A 26 20.88 3.09 39.00
N ALA A 27 19.93 3.93 39.43
CA ALA A 27 18.60 4.06 38.85
C ALA A 27 18.58 4.66 37.43
N LEU A 28 19.57 5.46 37.02
CA LEU A 28 19.60 6.06 35.68
C LEU A 28 20.15 5.07 34.62
N ASN A 29 20.98 4.13 35.03
CA ASN A 29 21.56 3.13 34.13
C ASN A 29 20.63 1.92 33.91
N ALA A 30 19.68 1.67 34.82
CA ALA A 30 18.65 0.64 34.66
C ALA A 30 17.65 0.93 33.52
N GLN A 31 17.50 2.20 33.12
CA GLN A 31 16.58 2.62 32.07
C GLN A 31 17.26 2.82 30.70
N ARG A 32 18.59 2.67 30.62
CA ARG A 32 19.33 2.56 29.34
C ARG A 32 19.40 1.13 28.84
N THR A 33 18.41 0.29 29.18
CA THR A 33 18.07 -0.79 28.26
C THR A 33 17.51 -0.09 27.02
N SER A 34 18.40 0.17 26.04
CA SER A 34 17.99 0.40 24.65
C SER A 34 16.82 -0.55 24.40
N PRO A 35 15.64 -0.07 23.96
CA PRO A 35 14.55 -0.99 23.64
C PRO A 35 15.18 -2.05 22.76
N ALA A 36 15.18 -3.30 23.22
CA ALA A 36 15.84 -4.38 22.51
C ALA A 36 15.28 -4.31 21.09
N MET A 37 16.08 -3.78 20.17
CA MET A 37 15.66 -3.62 18.79
C MET A 37 15.35 -5.05 18.38
N LYS A 38 14.07 -5.36 18.19
CA LYS A 38 13.66 -6.68 17.72
C LYS A 38 14.58 -6.92 16.52
N PRO A 39 15.41 -7.96 16.54
CA PRO A 39 16.38 -8.15 15.48
C PRO A 39 15.59 -8.08 14.18
N VAL A 40 15.97 -7.16 13.29
CA VAL A 40 15.42 -7.12 11.93
C VAL A 40 15.69 -8.51 11.41
N ALA A 41 14.65 -9.35 11.35
CA ALA A 41 14.77 -10.68 10.86
C ALA A 41 15.10 -10.50 9.38
N ILE A 42 16.38 -10.61 9.03
CA ILE A 42 16.81 -10.68 7.65
C ILE A 42 16.28 -12.02 7.15
N TYR A 43 15.04 -12.02 6.66
CA TYR A 43 14.45 -13.19 6.07
C TYR A 43 15.26 -13.51 4.82
N SER A 44 16.06 -14.57 4.88
CA SER A 44 16.81 -15.09 3.75
C SER A 44 15.88 -15.30 2.55
N ALA A 45 16.43 -15.28 1.33
CA ALA A 45 15.69 -15.62 0.10
C ALA A 45 15.01 -17.01 0.16
N ARG A 46 15.30 -17.82 1.20
CA ARG A 46 14.70 -19.13 1.50
C ARG A 46 13.73 -19.14 2.69
N ASP A 47 13.22 -18.01 3.15
CA ASP A 47 12.17 -18.03 4.18
C ASP A 47 10.90 -18.72 3.64
N PRO A 48 10.41 -19.80 4.30
CA PRO A 48 9.20 -20.51 3.89
C PRO A 48 7.93 -19.64 3.87
N ARG A 49 7.94 -18.44 4.47
CA ARG A 49 6.81 -17.51 4.43
C ARG A 49 6.76 -16.68 3.14
N ARG A 50 7.89 -16.52 2.42
CA ARG A 50 7.95 -15.79 1.15
C ARG A 50 7.06 -16.48 0.11
N LYS A 51 6.23 -15.69 -0.57
CA LYS A 51 5.38 -16.18 -1.66
C LYS A 51 6.13 -16.06 -2.98
N SER A 52 6.03 -17.10 -3.81
CA SER A 52 6.65 -17.08 -5.13
C SER A 52 5.91 -16.10 -6.05
N LEU A 53 6.63 -15.11 -6.56
CA LEU A 53 6.11 -14.15 -7.54
C LEU A 53 5.71 -14.85 -8.84
N PHE A 54 6.48 -15.88 -9.24
CA PHE A 54 6.19 -16.67 -10.44
C PHE A 54 4.87 -17.45 -10.30
N ILE A 55 4.65 -18.11 -9.16
CA ILE A 55 3.39 -18.83 -8.90
C ILE A 55 2.23 -17.84 -8.81
N THR A 56 2.44 -16.67 -8.20
CA THR A 56 1.43 -15.60 -8.16
C THR A 56 1.05 -15.14 -9.57
N ALA A 57 2.04 -14.87 -10.42
CA ALA A 57 1.85 -14.42 -11.80
C ALA A 57 1.14 -15.48 -12.65
N LEU A 58 1.52 -16.75 -12.48
CA LEU A 58 0.89 -17.87 -13.18
C LEU A 58 -0.55 -18.06 -12.72
N LEU A 59 -0.83 -18.01 -11.41
CA LEU A 59 -2.19 -18.11 -10.90
C LEU A 59 -3.05 -16.91 -11.34
N SER A 60 -2.50 -15.71 -11.42
CA SER A 60 -3.25 -14.54 -11.88
C SER A 60 -3.66 -14.56 -13.36
N LEU A 61 -3.23 -15.56 -14.15
CA LEU A 61 -3.80 -15.80 -15.48
C LEU A 61 -5.32 -16.00 -15.42
N MET A 62 -5.82 -16.58 -14.32
CA MET A 62 -7.23 -16.61 -13.98
C MET A 62 -7.53 -15.46 -13.02
N PRO A 63 -8.34 -14.47 -13.43
CA PRO A 63 -8.59 -13.28 -12.63
C PRO A 63 -9.03 -13.61 -11.20
N GLY A 64 -8.25 -13.14 -10.23
CA GLY A 64 -8.51 -13.33 -8.80
C GLY A 64 -7.75 -14.48 -8.10
N LEU A 65 -7.20 -15.47 -8.82
CA LEU A 65 -6.48 -16.58 -8.18
C LEU A 65 -5.08 -16.18 -7.67
N GLY A 66 -4.39 -15.26 -8.34
CA GLY A 66 -3.09 -14.76 -7.88
C GLY A 66 -3.16 -14.05 -6.53
N HIS A 67 -4.17 -13.19 -6.32
CA HIS A 67 -4.42 -12.53 -5.05
C HIS A 67 -4.75 -13.51 -3.92
N THR A 68 -5.52 -14.55 -4.25
CA THR A 68 -5.90 -15.61 -3.32
C THR A 68 -4.68 -16.38 -2.81
N TYR A 69 -3.69 -16.65 -3.67
CA TYR A 69 -2.44 -17.33 -3.29
C TYR A 69 -1.59 -16.55 -2.29
N VAL A 70 -1.55 -15.22 -2.42
CA VAL A 70 -0.80 -14.35 -1.51
C VAL A 70 -1.51 -14.19 -0.16
N GLY A 71 -2.82 -14.49 -0.09
CA GLY A 71 -3.67 -14.34 1.10
C GLY A 71 -4.68 -13.20 1.00
N TYR A 72 -4.75 -12.49 -0.14
CA TYR A 72 -5.72 -11.42 -0.38
C TYR A 72 -7.04 -11.96 -0.96
N TYR A 73 -7.73 -12.82 -0.20
CA TYR A 73 -8.96 -13.52 -0.62
C TYR A 73 -10.06 -12.59 -1.10
N GLN A 74 -10.36 -11.53 -0.33
CA GLN A 74 -11.45 -10.63 -0.66
C GLN A 74 -11.20 -9.89 -1.97
N ARG A 75 -9.96 -9.43 -2.21
CA ARG A 75 -9.62 -8.74 -3.45
C ARG A 75 -9.55 -9.70 -4.63
N GLY A 76 -9.10 -10.94 -4.41
CA GLY A 76 -9.20 -12.00 -5.41
C GLY A 76 -10.66 -12.25 -5.84
N PHE A 77 -11.57 -12.34 -4.87
CA PHE A 77 -12.99 -12.51 -5.11
C PHE A 77 -13.62 -11.32 -5.85
N ILE A 78 -13.25 -10.07 -5.50
CA ILE A 78 -13.71 -8.88 -6.21
C ILE A 78 -13.30 -8.91 -7.69
N HIS A 79 -12.04 -9.26 -7.99
CA HIS A 79 -11.59 -9.34 -9.38
C HIS A 79 -12.28 -10.46 -10.15
N PHE A 80 -12.54 -11.60 -9.50
CA PHE A 80 -13.32 -12.69 -10.09
C PHE A 80 -14.75 -12.23 -10.41
N LEU A 81 -15.42 -11.54 -9.48
CA LEU A 81 -16.77 -11.01 -9.71
C LEU A 81 -16.80 -9.98 -10.83
N ILE A 82 -15.86 -9.02 -10.84
CA ILE A 82 -15.80 -7.99 -11.89
C ILE A 82 -15.55 -8.64 -13.25
N PHE A 83 -14.60 -9.57 -13.35
CA PHE A 83 -14.29 -10.23 -14.61
C PHE A 83 -15.46 -11.09 -15.09
N GLY A 84 -16.06 -11.88 -14.20
CA GLY A 84 -17.22 -12.72 -14.49
C GLY A 84 -18.45 -11.91 -14.90
N SER A 85 -18.76 -10.82 -14.19
CA SER A 85 -19.87 -9.94 -14.55
C SER A 85 -19.62 -9.23 -15.87
N THR A 86 -18.39 -8.81 -16.14
CA THR A 86 -18.00 -8.17 -17.40
C THR A 86 -18.21 -9.13 -18.57
N ILE A 87 -17.76 -10.39 -18.46
CA ILE A 87 -17.99 -11.38 -19.51
C ILE A 87 -19.48 -11.70 -19.68
N ALA A 88 -20.21 -11.86 -18.57
CA ALA A 88 -21.65 -12.14 -18.62
C ALA A 88 -22.41 -11.01 -19.34
N LEU A 89 -22.06 -9.75 -19.08
CA LEU A 89 -22.63 -8.60 -19.77
C LEU A 89 -22.17 -8.50 -21.22
N ALA A 90 -20.91 -8.81 -21.52
CA ALA A 90 -20.36 -8.77 -22.88
C ALA A 90 -21.04 -9.77 -23.83
N VAL A 91 -21.56 -10.88 -23.29
CA VAL A 91 -22.30 -11.90 -24.07
C VAL A 91 -23.82 -11.65 -24.03
N SER A 92 -24.29 -10.68 -23.23
CA SER A 92 -25.72 -10.39 -23.12
C SER A 92 -26.23 -9.56 -24.31
N GLU A 93 -27.34 -9.99 -24.91
CA GLU A 93 -28.02 -9.28 -26.01
C GLU A 93 -28.65 -7.95 -25.55
N GLN A 94 -28.70 -7.67 -24.24
CA GLN A 94 -29.23 -6.40 -23.72
C GLN A 94 -28.24 -5.23 -23.86
N MET A 95 -26.99 -5.50 -24.25
CA MET A 95 -25.90 -4.52 -24.32
C MET A 95 -25.38 -4.32 -25.75
N GLU A 96 -26.28 -4.38 -26.73
CA GLU A 96 -25.96 -4.06 -28.13
C GLU A 96 -25.33 -2.67 -28.23
N GLY A 97 -24.23 -2.54 -28.99
CA GLY A 97 -23.48 -1.29 -29.17
C GLY A 97 -22.31 -1.06 -28.19
N LEU A 98 -22.29 -1.76 -27.05
CA LEU A 98 -21.19 -1.69 -26.07
C LEU A 98 -20.07 -2.72 -26.31
N GLU A 99 -20.15 -3.52 -27.37
CA GLU A 99 -19.14 -4.53 -27.72
C GLU A 99 -17.70 -3.97 -27.75
N PRO A 100 -17.43 -2.78 -28.33
CA PRO A 100 -16.07 -2.22 -28.34
C PRO A 100 -15.56 -1.87 -26.93
N LEU A 101 -16.47 -1.56 -25.99
CA LEU A 101 -16.15 -1.30 -24.59
C LEU A 101 -15.65 -2.55 -23.91
N PHE A 102 -16.39 -3.65 -24.03
CA PHE A 102 -15.98 -4.94 -23.47
C PHE A 102 -14.70 -5.47 -24.11
N ALA A 103 -14.59 -5.36 -25.45
CA ALA A 103 -13.41 -5.79 -26.20
C ALA A 103 -12.13 -5.05 -25.77
N THR A 104 -12.24 -3.78 -25.36
CA THR A 104 -11.10 -3.00 -24.86
C THR A 104 -10.86 -3.23 -23.37
N PHE A 105 -11.92 -3.27 -22.58
CA PHE A 105 -11.85 -3.36 -21.12
C PHE A 105 -11.36 -4.74 -20.64
N ILE A 106 -11.82 -5.83 -21.25
CA ILE A 106 -11.46 -7.21 -20.84
C ILE A 106 -9.94 -7.44 -20.85
N PRO A 107 -9.20 -7.23 -21.97
CA PRO A 107 -7.76 -7.44 -21.99
C PRO A 107 -7.03 -6.46 -21.06
N PHE A 108 -7.45 -5.19 -21.01
CA PHE A 108 -6.85 -4.19 -20.12
C PHE A 108 -6.98 -4.61 -18.64
N PHE A 109 -8.19 -4.98 -18.22
CA PHE A 109 -8.46 -5.41 -16.85
C PHE A 109 -7.73 -6.72 -16.51
N TRP A 110 -7.63 -7.63 -17.47
CA TRP A 110 -6.91 -8.88 -17.31
C TRP A 110 -5.41 -8.64 -17.03
N PHE A 111 -4.73 -7.80 -17.83
CA PHE A 111 -3.33 -7.43 -17.58
C PHE A 111 -3.17 -6.65 -16.27
N PHE A 112 -4.09 -5.72 -15.98
CA PHE A 112 -4.10 -4.99 -14.72
C PHE A 112 -4.16 -5.95 -13.52
N ASN A 113 -5.04 -6.96 -13.56
CA ASN A 113 -5.15 -7.95 -12.49
C ASN A 113 -3.84 -8.72 -12.28
N GLN A 114 -3.18 -9.13 -13.36
CA GLN A 114 -1.89 -9.83 -13.29
C GLN A 114 -0.80 -8.96 -12.64
N ILE A 115 -0.69 -7.70 -13.06
CA ILE A 115 0.29 -6.76 -12.51
C ILE A 115 0.00 -6.47 -11.03
N ASP A 116 -1.28 -6.26 -10.67
CA ASP A 116 -1.68 -5.99 -9.28
C ASP A 116 -1.37 -7.19 -8.37
N ALA A 117 -1.61 -8.43 -8.83
CA ALA A 117 -1.29 -9.63 -8.08
C ALA A 117 0.22 -9.73 -7.77
N VAL A 118 1.07 -9.51 -8.77
CA VAL A 118 2.54 -9.56 -8.60
C VAL A 118 3.05 -8.43 -7.71
N ARG A 119 2.53 -7.21 -7.88
CA ARG A 119 2.90 -6.06 -7.04
C ARG A 119 2.59 -6.33 -5.57
N ARG A 120 1.47 -6.98 -5.28
CA ARG A 120 1.09 -7.38 -3.92
C ARG A 120 1.92 -8.50 -3.34
N ALA A 121 2.25 -9.52 -4.13
CA ALA A 121 3.15 -10.57 -3.66
C ALA A 121 4.53 -9.98 -3.32
N THR A 122 5.00 -9.02 -4.11
CA THR A 122 6.23 -8.29 -3.85
C THR A 122 6.13 -7.50 -2.54
N PHE A 123 5.03 -6.75 -2.37
CA PHE A 123 4.76 -6.01 -1.14
C PHE A 123 4.66 -6.91 0.10
N TYR A 124 3.98 -8.05 0.00
CA TYR A 124 3.88 -9.06 1.07
C TYR A 124 5.26 -9.62 1.44
N ASN A 125 6.11 -9.87 0.46
CA ASN A 125 7.47 -10.33 0.71
C ASN A 125 8.35 -9.24 1.36
N MET A 126 8.15 -7.96 1.00
CA MET A 126 8.86 -6.82 1.61
C MET A 126 8.37 -6.53 3.04
N SER A 127 7.08 -6.70 3.33
CA SER A 127 6.55 -6.53 4.69
C SER A 127 7.03 -7.65 5.61
N LEU A 128 7.21 -8.88 5.08
CA LEU A 128 7.85 -9.95 5.82
C LEU A 128 9.28 -9.56 6.22
N GLU A 129 10.07 -8.89 5.37
CA GLU A 129 11.47 -8.51 5.63
C GLU A 129 11.71 -7.53 6.80
N GLY A 130 10.68 -7.14 7.55
CA GLY A 130 10.83 -6.20 8.66
C GLY A 130 11.10 -4.77 8.19
N VAL A 131 10.81 -4.47 6.91
CA VAL A 131 10.65 -3.10 6.42
C VAL A 131 9.31 -2.57 6.98
N GLU A 132 9.27 -2.45 8.30
CA GLU A 132 8.16 -1.97 9.11
C GLU A 132 8.03 -0.46 8.88
N ASN A 133 7.56 -0.04 7.70
CA ASN A 133 7.14 1.34 7.40
C ASN A 133 6.36 1.47 6.08
N MET A 134 5.83 0.39 5.52
CA MET A 134 4.74 0.55 4.56
C MET A 134 3.44 0.23 5.26
N PRO A 135 2.50 1.20 5.41
CA PRO A 135 1.17 0.88 5.85
C PRO A 135 0.67 -0.22 4.91
N LEU A 136 0.35 -1.40 5.46
CA LEU A 136 -0.39 -2.41 4.73
C LEU A 136 -1.57 -1.66 4.10
N PRO A 137 -1.70 -1.54 2.76
CA PRO A 137 -2.78 -0.76 2.17
C PRO A 137 -4.05 -1.45 2.61
N ASP A 138 -4.73 -0.82 3.57
CA ASP A 138 -5.67 -1.40 4.52
C ASP A 138 -6.28 -2.70 4.03
N GLU A 139 -6.11 -3.76 4.83
CA GLU A 139 -6.99 -4.94 4.80
C GLU A 139 -8.40 -4.48 5.17
N MET A 140 -9.06 -3.79 4.24
CA MET A 140 -10.35 -3.16 4.42
C MET A 140 -10.45 -2.21 5.64
N GLY A 141 -10.31 -0.91 5.38
CA GLY A 141 -11.54 -0.14 5.60
C GLY A 141 -12.58 -0.78 4.67
N GLY A 142 -13.76 -1.17 5.15
CA GLY A 142 -14.85 -1.62 4.26
C GLY A 142 -15.15 -0.56 3.19
N PRO A 143 -16.33 -0.55 2.58
CA PRO A 143 -16.80 0.72 2.03
C PRO A 143 -16.92 1.70 3.20
N THR A 144 -15.83 2.39 3.56
CA THR A 144 -15.88 3.57 4.39
C THR A 144 -16.62 4.57 3.53
N LEU A 145 -17.88 4.80 3.87
CA LEU A 145 -18.78 5.74 3.20
C LEU A 145 -18.20 7.18 3.15
N GLY A 146 -16.99 7.42 3.67
CA GLY A 146 -16.26 8.69 3.63
C GLY A 146 -14.87 8.67 2.96
N GLY A 147 -14.48 7.65 2.19
CA GLY A 147 -13.07 7.47 1.80
C GLY A 147 -12.63 7.91 0.39
N SER A 148 -13.54 8.08 -0.58
CA SER A 148 -13.11 8.43 -1.94
C SER A 148 -14.10 9.38 -2.57
N TYR A 149 -13.79 10.68 -2.52
CA TYR A 149 -14.52 11.70 -3.28
C TYR A 149 -14.58 11.34 -4.78
N VAL A 150 -13.60 10.59 -5.28
CA VAL A 150 -13.57 10.07 -6.66
C VAL A 150 -14.63 8.97 -6.86
N GLY A 151 -14.69 8.00 -5.95
CA GLY A 151 -15.70 6.93 -6.02
C GLY A 151 -17.12 7.45 -5.82
N GLY A 152 -17.32 8.33 -4.85
CA GLY A 152 -18.62 8.96 -4.57
C GLY A 152 -19.10 9.86 -5.70
N SER A 153 -18.21 10.68 -6.28
CA SER A 153 -18.58 11.53 -7.42
C SER A 153 -18.87 10.71 -8.69
N ALA A 154 -18.10 9.67 -8.98
CA ALA A 154 -18.37 8.77 -10.10
C ALA A 154 -19.74 8.07 -9.96
N LEU A 155 -20.07 7.59 -8.75
CA LEU A 155 -21.36 6.95 -8.48
C LEU A 155 -22.52 7.95 -8.58
N LEU A 156 -22.33 9.18 -8.09
CA LEU A 156 -23.33 10.24 -8.22
C LEU A 156 -23.60 10.59 -9.69
N ILE A 157 -22.55 10.75 -10.50
CA ILE A 157 -22.68 11.04 -11.94
C ILE A 157 -23.36 9.87 -12.66
N GLY A 158 -22.91 8.64 -12.40
CA GLY A 158 -23.52 7.43 -12.98
C GLY A 158 -24.99 7.28 -12.59
N GLY A 159 -25.33 7.55 -11.32
CA GLY A 159 -26.70 7.53 -10.82
C GLY A 159 -27.59 8.59 -11.47
N VAL A 160 -27.08 9.81 -11.68
CA VAL A 160 -27.81 10.87 -12.37
C VAL A 160 -28.05 10.52 -13.84
N ILE A 161 -27.05 9.96 -14.53
CA ILE A 161 -27.20 9.51 -15.93
C ILE A 161 -28.22 8.38 -16.03
N ALA A 162 -28.14 7.39 -15.14
CA ALA A 162 -29.09 6.28 -15.09
C ALA A 162 -30.52 6.76 -14.78
N LEU A 163 -30.68 7.64 -13.79
CA LEU A 163 -31.97 8.29 -13.50
C LEU A 163 -32.47 9.12 -14.67
N SER A 164 -31.58 9.74 -15.45
CA SER A 164 -31.99 10.52 -16.61
C SER A 164 -32.63 9.66 -17.69
N ASN A 165 -32.09 8.47 -17.93
CA ASN A 165 -32.70 7.49 -18.82
C ASN A 165 -34.03 6.98 -18.26
N THR A 166 -34.09 6.60 -16.97
CA THR A 166 -35.30 6.00 -16.39
C THR A 166 -36.44 7.00 -16.15
N LEU A 167 -36.14 8.23 -15.73
CA LEU A 167 -37.13 9.23 -15.32
C LEU A 167 -37.58 10.12 -16.48
N PHE A 168 -36.68 10.44 -17.41
CA PHE A 168 -36.95 11.36 -18.52
C PHE A 168 -36.95 10.66 -19.90
N ASN A 169 -36.71 9.34 -19.95
CA ASN A 169 -36.65 8.55 -21.18
C ASN A 169 -35.72 9.15 -22.24
N LEU A 170 -34.63 9.77 -21.77
CA LEU A 170 -33.62 10.39 -22.62
C LEU A 170 -32.75 9.31 -23.26
N PRO A 171 -32.65 9.25 -24.60
CA PRO A 171 -31.80 8.28 -25.27
C PRO A 171 -30.33 8.53 -24.91
N LEU A 172 -29.62 7.49 -24.49
CA LEU A 172 -28.20 7.55 -24.12
C LEU A 172 -27.26 7.30 -25.31
N ASP A 173 -27.79 7.23 -26.52
CA ASP A 173 -27.04 6.96 -27.75
C ASP A 173 -25.90 7.98 -27.97
N TRP A 174 -26.09 9.22 -27.52
CA TRP A 174 -25.02 10.23 -27.59
C TRP A 174 -23.83 9.85 -26.70
N LEU A 175 -24.08 9.26 -25.52
CA LEU A 175 -23.05 8.85 -24.59
C LEU A 175 -22.36 7.58 -25.11
N GLU A 176 -23.12 6.67 -25.71
CA GLU A 176 -22.60 5.48 -26.37
C GLU A 176 -21.64 5.84 -27.52
N ASN A 177 -21.99 6.83 -28.33
CA ASN A 177 -21.14 7.24 -29.45
C ASN A 177 -19.87 8.00 -28.99
N TRP A 178 -19.93 8.67 -27.83
CA TRP A 178 -18.85 9.54 -27.36
C TRP A 178 -17.98 8.93 -26.25
N TRP A 179 -18.41 7.86 -25.58
CA TRP A 179 -17.60 7.25 -24.51
C TRP A 179 -16.18 6.83 -24.93
N PRO A 180 -15.89 6.41 -26.20
CA PRO A 180 -14.52 6.08 -26.59
C PRO A 180 -13.55 7.26 -26.49
N MET A 181 -14.06 8.49 -26.56
CA MET A 181 -13.25 9.70 -26.38
C MET A 181 -12.73 9.84 -24.95
N ALA A 182 -13.45 9.33 -23.94
CA ALA A 182 -13.05 9.43 -22.54
C ALA A 182 -11.70 8.76 -22.23
N PRO A 183 -11.45 7.47 -22.53
CA PRO A 183 -10.15 6.85 -22.32
C PRO A 183 -9.05 7.46 -23.21
N ILE A 184 -9.38 7.93 -24.42
CA ILE A 184 -8.42 8.60 -25.31
C ILE A 184 -7.93 9.91 -24.68
N LEU A 185 -8.85 10.77 -24.23
CA LEU A 185 -8.53 12.03 -23.58
C LEU A 185 -7.80 11.81 -22.24
N LEU A 186 -8.21 10.80 -21.46
CA LEU A 186 -7.52 10.41 -20.24
C LEU A 186 -6.08 9.97 -20.52
N GLY A 187 -5.87 9.13 -21.55
CA GLY A 187 -4.54 8.71 -22.00
C GLY A 187 -3.68 9.90 -22.43
N ALA A 188 -4.23 10.80 -23.25
CA ALA A 188 -3.54 12.02 -23.68
C ALA A 188 -3.20 12.94 -22.48
N TYR A 189 -4.12 13.08 -21.54
CA TYR A 189 -3.91 13.85 -20.30
C TYR A 189 -2.79 13.25 -19.44
N LEU A 190 -2.75 11.92 -19.28
CA LEU A 190 -1.68 11.24 -18.53
C LEU A 190 -0.31 11.45 -19.18
N VAL A 191 -0.23 11.40 -20.51
CA VAL A 191 1.02 11.68 -21.24
C VAL A 191 1.43 13.14 -21.09
N TYR A 192 0.49 14.07 -21.18
CA TYR A 192 0.75 15.48 -20.97
C TYR A 192 1.27 15.76 -19.55
N ARG A 193 0.62 15.17 -18.53
CA ARG A 193 1.03 15.30 -17.14
C ARG A 193 2.41 14.69 -16.89
N ALA A 194 2.69 13.50 -17.43
CA ALA A 194 3.99 12.87 -17.30
C ALA A 194 5.13 13.77 -17.82
N LYS A 195 4.87 14.53 -18.90
CA LYS A 195 5.82 15.53 -19.41
C LYS A 195 5.97 16.76 -18.52
N GLN A 196 4.92 17.18 -17.81
CA GLN A 196 5.02 18.32 -16.88
C GLN A 196 5.83 17.97 -15.63
N ASP A 197 5.68 16.75 -15.14
CA ASP A 197 6.42 16.25 -13.97
C ASP A 197 7.93 16.08 -14.26
N GLU A 198 8.31 15.91 -15.53
CA GLU A 198 9.72 15.82 -15.97
C GLU A 198 10.42 17.19 -16.10
N VAL A 199 9.66 18.28 -16.18
CA VAL A 199 10.18 19.65 -16.38
C VAL A 199 10.38 20.40 -15.04
N GLN A 200 9.94 19.83 -13.91
CA GLN A 200 10.16 20.37 -12.56
C GLN A 200 11.35 19.70 -11.86
#